data_AF-A0AAX0I573-F1
#
_entry.id   AF-A0AAX0I573-F1
#
_cell.length_a   1.000
_cell.length_b   1.000
_cell.length_c   1.000
_cell.angle_alpha   90.00
_cell.angle_beta   90.00
_cell.angle_gamma   90.00
#
_symmetry.space_group_name_H-M   'P 1'
#
loop_
_entity.id
_entity.type
_entity.pdbx_description
1 polymer ?
#
loop_
_entity_poly.entity_id
_entity_poly.type
_entity_poly.pdbx_seq_one_letter_code
_entity_poly.pdbx_strand_id
1 'polypeptide(L)' 'MIIYYINDQQVSRDECLWAWHRSQTYRLAAHRDAIFPNAEAGSDSEGCANHLAEAGIRIKVAPQPAAAGGDA' A
#
# COMPACT_ATOMS: atom_id res chain seq x y z
N MET A 1 -9.94 6.16 -2.79
CA MET A 1 -10.04 4.69 -2.90
C MET A 1 -8.62 4.12 -2.93
N ILE A 2 -8.28 3.05 -2.21
CA ILE A 2 -6.92 2.49 -2.23
C ILE A 2 -6.82 1.42 -3.34
N ILE A 3 -5.75 1.46 -4.11
CA ILE A 3 -5.43 0.50 -5.17
C ILE A 3 -4.09 -0.16 -4.85
N TYR A 4 -4.04 -1.49 -4.94
CA TYR A 4 -2.88 -2.31 -4.61
C TYR A 4 -2.26 -2.90 -5.87
N TYR A 5 -0.93 -2.97 -5.88
CA TYR A 5 -0.16 -3.56 -6.98
C TYR A 5 0.92 -4.49 -6.45
N ILE A 6 1.18 -5.57 -7.19
CA ILE A 6 2.38 -6.40 -7.08
C ILE A 6 3.04 -6.42 -8.45
N ASN A 7 4.30 -5.99 -8.56
CA ASN A 7 5.05 -5.94 -9.83
C ASN A 7 4.24 -5.31 -10.98
N ASP A 8 3.63 -4.15 -10.68
CA ASP A 8 2.72 -3.39 -11.56
C ASP A 8 1.42 -4.07 -12.00
N GLN A 9 1.14 -5.29 -11.56
CA GLN A 9 -0.17 -5.91 -11.71
C GLN A 9 -1.10 -5.45 -10.58
N GLN A 10 -2.28 -4.95 -10.94
CA GLN A 10 -3.29 -4.59 -9.96
C GLN A 10 -3.86 -5.86 -9.32
N VAL A 11 -3.91 -5.89 -7.99
CA VAL A 11 -4.35 -7.05 -7.21
C VAL A 11 -5.34 -6.63 -6.13
N SER A 12 -5.96 -7.61 -5.49
CA SER A 12 -6.77 -7.38 -4.29
C SER A 12 -5.90 -6.96 -3.08
N ARG A 13 -6.55 -6.38 -2.06
CA ARG A 13 -5.90 -6.08 -0.78
C ARG A 13 -5.31 -7.33 -0.13
N ASP A 14 -6.05 -8.43 -0.15
CA ASP A 14 -5.66 -9.68 0.52
C ASP A 14 -4.45 -10.33 -0.16
N GLU A 15 -4.40 -10.33 -1.49
CA GLU A 15 -3.22 -10.78 -2.25
C GLU A 15 -1.99 -9.92 -1.94
N CYS A 16 -2.17 -8.61 -1.87
CA CYS A 16 -1.12 -7.66 -1.53
C CYS A 16 -0.58 -7.88 -0.11
N LEU A 17 -1.47 -8.06 0.87
CA LEU A 17 -1.11 -8.32 2.26
C LEU A 17 -0.43 -9.69 2.42
N TRP A 18 -0.90 -10.70 1.69
CA TRP A 18 -0.28 -12.01 1.67
C TRP A 18 1.13 -11.97 1.08
N ALA A 19 1.35 -11.21 0.00
CA ALA A 19 2.66 -11.00 -0.59
C ALA A 19 3.61 -10.28 0.39
N TRP A 20 3.10 -9.27 1.10
CA TRP A 20 3.86 -8.55 2.13
C TRP A 20 4.39 -9.51 3.20
N HIS A 21 3.49 -10.30 3.82
CA HIS A 21 3.86 -11.23 4.90
C HIS A 21 4.85 -12.32 4.46
N ARG A 22 4.92 -12.62 3.16
CA ARG A 22 5.87 -13.61 2.61
C ARG A 22 7.18 -13.03 2.14
N SER A 23 7.29 -11.70 2.03
CA SER A 23 8.50 -11.02 1.56
C SER A 23 9.68 -11.21 2.53
N GLN A 24 10.89 -11.15 1.99
CA GLN A 24 12.10 -11.14 2.81
C GLN A 24 12.17 -9.86 3.66
N THR A 25 11.78 -8.72 3.09
CA THR A 25 11.73 -7.43 3.78
C THR A 25 10.83 -7.46 5.02
N TYR A 26 9.66 -8.11 4.96
CA TYR A 26 8.80 -8.28 6.15
C TYR A 26 9.52 -9.00 7.30
N ARG A 27 10.31 -10.04 6.99
CA ARG A 27 11.05 -10.81 8.01
C ARG A 27 12.19 -10.02 8.65
N LEU A 28 12.73 -9.03 7.93
CA LEU A 28 13.87 -8.23 8.37
C LEU A 28 13.45 -6.88 8.98
N ALA A 29 12.22 -6.41 8.71
CA ALA A 29 11.72 -5.14 9.21
C ALA A 29 11.41 -5.18 10.72
N ALA A 30 11.91 -4.16 11.45
CA ALA A 30 11.71 -4.03 12.90
C ALA A 30 10.24 -3.74 13.27
N HIS A 31 9.57 -2.89 12.48
CA HIS A 31 8.17 -2.45 12.70
C HIS A 31 7.21 -2.99 11.64
N ARG A 32 7.45 -4.24 11.20
CA ARG A 32 6.76 -4.90 10.07
C ARG A 32 5.23 -4.87 10.11
N ASP A 33 4.65 -4.87 11.32
CA ASP A 33 3.19 -4.89 11.51
C ASP A 33 2.57 -3.49 11.37
N ALA A 34 3.37 -2.42 11.45
CA ALA A 34 2.93 -1.04 11.24
C ALA A 34 3.09 -0.56 9.78
N ILE A 35 3.95 -1.21 9.00
CA ILE A 35 4.30 -0.75 7.64
C ILE A 35 3.08 -0.72 6.70
N PHE A 36 2.35 -1.83 6.61
CA PHE A 36 1.22 -1.95 5.68
C PHE A 36 0.06 -1.01 6.07
N PRO A 37 -0.40 -0.96 7.35
CA PRO A 37 -1.42 -0.01 7.77
C PRO A 37 -1.02 1.46 7.59
N ASN A 38 0.24 1.83 7.86
CA ASN A 38 0.71 3.20 7.66
C ASN A 38 0.69 3.58 6.17
N ALA A 39 1.12 2.68 5.29
CA ALA A 39 1.05 2.89 3.86
C ALA A 39 -0.40 3.02 3.34
N GLU A 40 -1.35 2.25 3.90
CA GLU A 40 -2.78 2.41 3.60
C GLU A 40 -3.32 3.78 4.02
N ALA A 41 -2.84 4.31 5.15
CA ALA A 41 -3.18 5.64 5.64
C ALA A 41 -2.47 6.78 4.85
N GLY A 42 -1.60 6.46 3.90
CA GLY A 42 -0.79 7.45 3.18
C GLY A 42 0.35 8.04 4.01
N SER A 43 0.70 7.40 5.12
CA SER A 43 1.84 7.75 5.96
C SER A 43 3.08 7.00 5.46
N ASP A 44 4.16 7.74 5.18
CA ASP A 44 5.48 7.18 4.88
C ASP A 44 6.42 7.25 6.09
N SER A 45 5.86 7.13 7.29
CA SER A 45 6.66 7.05 8.51
C SER A 45 7.54 5.79 8.43
N GLU A 46 8.83 5.90 8.79
CA GLU A 46 9.77 4.75 8.79
C GLU A 46 10.07 4.13 7.41
N GLY A 47 9.78 4.84 6.30
CA GLY A 47 10.07 4.33 4.95
C GLY A 47 9.18 3.15 4.56
N CYS A 48 7.90 3.19 4.96
CA CYS A 48 6.89 2.19 4.60
C CYS A 48 6.86 1.94 3.09
N ALA A 49 6.92 3.02 2.29
CA ALA A 49 6.94 2.92 0.83
C ALA A 49 8.16 2.15 0.31
N ASN A 50 9.33 2.34 0.92
CA ASN A 50 10.57 1.64 0.54
C ASN A 50 10.48 0.16 0.86
N HIS A 51 10.04 -0.20 2.06
CA HIS A 51 9.89 -1.60 2.46
C HIS A 51 8.90 -2.36 1.58
N LEU A 52 7.79 -1.71 1.21
CA LEU A 52 6.82 -2.30 0.28
C LEU A 52 7.39 -2.39 -1.13
N ALA A 53 8.11 -1.37 -1.61
CA ALA A 53 8.73 -1.39 -2.92
C ALA A 53 9.78 -2.51 -3.06
N GLU A 54 10.58 -2.78 -2.04
CA GLU A 54 11.51 -3.92 -1.99
C GLU A 54 10.79 -5.27 -2.10
N ALA A 55 9.56 -5.36 -1.58
CA ALA A 55 8.69 -6.52 -1.72
C ALA A 55 7.94 -6.57 -3.07
N GLY A 56 8.20 -5.63 -3.98
CA GLY A 56 7.49 -5.49 -5.26
C GLY A 56 6.06 -4.95 -5.10
N ILE A 57 5.72 -4.40 -3.93
CA ILE A 57 4.38 -3.93 -3.58
C ILE A 57 4.29 -2.41 -3.75
N ARG A 58 3.18 -1.95 -4.30
CA ARG A 58 2.84 -0.52 -4.33
C ARG A 58 1.39 -0.29 -3.93
N ILE A 59 1.18 0.60 -2.98
CA ILE A 59 -0.14 1.05 -2.52
C ILE A 59 -0.36 2.47 -3.03
N LYS A 60 -1.46 2.71 -3.74
CA LYS A 60 -1.83 4.03 -4.27
C LYS A 60 -3.18 4.45 -3.71
N VAL A 61 -3.24 5.65 -3.14
CA VAL A 61 -4.53 6.28 -2.82
C VAL A 61 -5.02 6.97 -4.10
N ALA A 62 -6.00 6.37 -4.77
CA ALA A 62 -6.68 7.03 -5.88
C ALA A 62 -7.46 8.25 -5.35
N PRO A 63 -7.33 9.42 -6.00
CA PRO A 63 -8.13 10.57 -5.68
C PRO A 63 -9.60 10.17 -5.73
N GLN A 64 -10.33 10.43 -4.65
CA GLN A 64 -11.78 10.27 -4.66
C GLN A 64 -12.29 11.21 -5.77
N PRO A 65 -13.14 10.74 -6.71
CA PRO A 65 -13.73 11.65 -7.67
C PRO A 65 -14.35 12.78 -6.87
N ALA A 66 -13.89 14.01 -7.11
CA ALA A 66 -14.50 15.20 -6.54
C ALA A 66 -15.99 15.05 -6.84
N ALA A 67 -16.82 15.00 -5.79
CA ALA A 67 -18.26 15.01 -5.98
C ALA A 67 -18.54 16.19 -6.91
N ALA A 68 -18.96 15.90 -8.14
CA ALA A 68 -19.26 16.93 -9.11
C ALA A 68 -20.29 17.81 -8.41
N GLY A 69 -19.89 19.02 -8.04
CA GLY A 69 -20.75 20.01 -7.44
C GLY A 69 -21.82 20.31 -8.46
N GLY A 70 -22.94 19.62 -8.34
CA GLY A 70 -24.18 20.01 -8.97
C GLY A 70 -24.73 21.15 -8.14
N ASP A 71 -24.71 22.34 -8.72
CA ASP A 71 -25.64 23.43 -8.44
C ASP A 71 -25.62 24.26 -9.74
N ALA A 72 -26.57 24.00 -10.66
CA ALA A 72 -27.90 24.61 -10.75
C ALA A 72 -27.82 26.02 -11.37
#